data_AF-A0A972R2I9-F1
#
_entry.id   AF-A0A972R2I9-F1
#
_cell.length_a   1.000
_cell.length_b   1.000
_cell.length_c   1.000
_cell.angle_alpha   90.00
_cell.angle_beta   90.00
_cell.angle_gamma   90.00
#
_symmetry.space_group_name_H-M   'P 1'
#
loop_
_entity.id
_entity.type
_entity.pdbx_description
1 polymer ?
#
loop_
_entity_poly.entity_id
_entity_poly.type
_entity_poly.pdbx_seq_one_letter_code
_entity_poly.pdbx_strand_id
1 'polypeptide(L)'
;MTQRGKERGFSLIEVVVMVAILALMAGIAIPLIGTSLRIKGKEATREEMGNIETAINMYYQDTTELPSTLADLNTDPGVSGWDGPYMTTQPNDDYTKDAWQKSYYYDPSYDTTGGSTPNSILLYSYGHNGQDDSNSGTSLDYNNDLIRVISYNMIRERKERVRDELDKVNAAAEEYDNVPGNSYPTQISDLVPAYIGVTYQSDEWGNNYVKKTGANQFISIGPDGTQDTADDIGPH
;
A
#
# COMPACT_ATOMS: atom_id res chain seq x y z
N MET A 1 -14.69 44.00 -70.45
CA MET A 1 -14.90 42.54 -70.32
C MET A 1 -14.97 42.21 -68.84
N THR A 2 -16.14 41.85 -68.33
CA THR A 2 -16.30 41.36 -66.96
C THR A 2 -17.29 40.19 -67.02
N GLN A 3 -16.76 38.97 -67.06
CA GLN A 3 -17.56 37.76 -66.95
C GLN A 3 -18.09 37.67 -65.52
N ARG A 4 -19.39 37.94 -65.34
CA ARG A 4 -20.11 37.63 -64.10
C ARG A 4 -20.23 36.11 -64.01
N GLY A 5 -19.53 35.50 -63.05
CA GLY A 5 -19.73 34.09 -62.71
C GLY A 5 -21.19 33.86 -62.33
N LYS A 6 -21.84 32.87 -62.94
CA LYS A 6 -23.19 32.46 -62.57
C LYS A 6 -23.15 31.95 -61.13
N GLU A 7 -23.68 32.75 -60.21
CA GLU A 7 -24.01 32.27 -58.87
C GLU A 7 -25.04 31.15 -59.02
N ARG A 8 -24.61 29.92 -58.72
CA ARG A 8 -25.48 28.75 -58.69
C ARG A 8 -26.27 28.82 -57.40
N GLY A 9 -27.56 29.18 -57.51
CA GLY A 9 -28.50 29.11 -56.39
C GLY A 9 -28.75 27.66 -55.96
N PHE A 10 -28.91 27.46 -54.66
CA PHE A 10 -29.22 26.16 -54.04
C PHE A 10 -30.48 25.54 -54.63
N SER A 11 -30.44 24.24 -54.90
CA SER A 11 -31.62 23.49 -55.34
C SER A 11 -32.45 23.04 -54.14
N LEU A 12 -33.78 23.04 -54.25
CA LEU A 12 -34.68 22.51 -53.22
C LEU A 12 -34.36 21.05 -52.89
N ILE A 13 -33.97 20.25 -53.89
CA ILE A 13 -33.60 18.85 -53.69
C ILE A 13 -32.34 18.72 -52.80
N GLU A 14 -31.43 19.69 -52.87
CA GLU A 14 -30.16 19.67 -52.15
C GLU A 14 -30.39 19.87 -50.65
N VAL A 15 -31.29 20.78 -50.29
CA VAL A 15 -31.69 21.00 -48.89
C VAL A 15 -32.47 19.79 -48.35
N VAL A 16 -33.36 19.19 -49.15
CA VAL A 16 -34.15 18.01 -48.73
C VAL A 16 -33.27 16.80 -48.45
N VAL A 17 -32.28 16.52 -49.32
CA VAL A 17 -31.34 15.42 -49.12
C VAL A 17 -30.45 15.65 -47.89
N MET A 18 -30.03 16.90 -47.64
CA MET A 18 -29.21 17.24 -46.47
C MET A 18 -29.96 17.00 -45.15
N VAL A 19 -31.22 17.44 -45.06
CA VAL A 19 -32.05 17.23 -43.88
C VAL A 19 -32.39 15.75 -43.70
N ALA A 20 -32.56 14.99 -44.79
CA ALA A 20 -32.74 13.55 -44.72
C ALA A 20 -31.50 12.83 -44.14
N ILE A 21 -30.28 13.20 -44.57
CA ILE A 21 -29.04 12.64 -44.02
C ILE A 21 -28.87 13.04 -42.55
N LEU A 22 -29.16 14.30 -42.19
CA LEU A 22 -29.11 14.76 -40.80
C LEU A 22 -30.12 14.02 -39.90
N ALA A 23 -31.32 13.73 -40.39
CA ALA A 23 -32.32 12.94 -39.66
C ALA A 23 -31.87 11.47 -39.45
N LEU A 24 -31.22 10.87 -40.44
CA LEU A 24 -30.62 9.53 -40.32
C LEU A 24 -29.43 9.53 -39.34
N MET A 25 -28.56 10.54 -39.41
CA MET A 25 -27.42 10.67 -38.49
C MET A 25 -27.85 10.92 -37.04
N ALA A 26 -28.90 11.72 -36.84
CA ALA A 26 -29.46 11.98 -35.52
C ALA A 26 -29.95 10.70 -34.82
N GLY A 27 -30.38 9.68 -35.58
CA GLY A 27 -30.82 8.39 -35.04
C GLY A 27 -29.69 7.46 -34.57
N ILE A 28 -28.43 7.67 -35.01
CA ILE A 28 -27.28 6.79 -34.72
C ILE A 28 -26.35 7.41 -33.65
N ALA A 29 -26.61 8.64 -33.20
CA ALA A 29 -25.82 9.28 -32.16
C ALA A 29 -26.05 8.61 -30.79
N ILE A 30 -25.26 7.56 -30.49
CA ILE A 30 -25.23 6.92 -29.18
C ILE A 30 -24.15 7.61 -28.32
N PRO A 31 -24.50 8.25 -27.20
CA PRO A 31 -23.50 8.81 -26.29
C PRO A 31 -22.78 7.68 -25.54
N LEU A 32 -21.48 7.47 -25.83
CA LEU A 32 -20.62 6.47 -25.17
C LEU A 32 -19.99 6.96 -23.84
N ILE A 33 -20.42 8.12 -23.32
CA ILE A 33 -19.72 8.84 -22.24
C ILE A 33 -19.73 8.04 -20.92
N GLY A 34 -20.76 7.24 -20.66
CA GLY A 34 -20.93 6.51 -19.40
C GLY A 34 -19.94 5.37 -19.17
N THR A 35 -19.50 4.67 -20.23
CA THR A 35 -18.57 3.53 -20.09
C THR A 35 -17.14 4.00 -19.82
N SER A 36 -16.70 5.08 -20.48
CA SER A 36 -15.37 5.65 -20.27
C SER A 36 -15.19 6.23 -18.86
N LEU A 37 -16.22 6.87 -18.30
CA LEU A 37 -16.16 7.37 -16.92
C LEU A 37 -16.09 6.24 -15.89
N ARG A 38 -16.80 5.13 -16.13
CA ARG A 38 -16.76 3.95 -15.25
C ARG A 38 -15.39 3.25 -15.28
N ILE A 39 -14.77 3.13 -16.45
CA ILE A 39 -13.43 2.54 -16.58
C ILE A 39 -12.41 3.41 -15.85
N LYS A 40 -12.42 4.73 -16.09
CA LYS A 40 -11.52 5.67 -15.41
C LYS A 40 -11.68 5.66 -13.89
N GLY A 41 -12.93 5.59 -13.40
CA GLY A 41 -13.19 5.48 -11.96
C GLY A 41 -12.63 4.18 -11.36
N LYS A 42 -12.76 3.05 -12.05
CA LYS A 42 -12.18 1.77 -11.61
C LYS A 42 -10.65 1.83 -11.57
N GLU A 43 -10.01 2.41 -12.59
CA GLU A 43 -8.55 2.55 -12.65
C GLU A 43 -8.04 3.43 -11.51
N ALA A 44 -8.63 4.61 -11.31
CA ALA A 44 -8.27 5.51 -10.21
C ALA A 44 -8.45 4.86 -8.84
N THR A 45 -9.55 4.15 -8.62
CA THR A 45 -9.79 3.44 -7.35
C THR A 45 -8.77 2.33 -7.11
N ARG A 46 -8.37 1.57 -8.15
CA ARG A 46 -7.34 0.53 -8.03
C ARG A 46 -5.96 1.08 -7.70
N GLU A 47 -5.61 2.21 -8.30
CA GLU A 47 -4.38 2.94 -8.01
C GLU A 47 -4.39 3.40 -6.55
N GLU A 48 -5.48 4.02 -6.11
CA GLU A 48 -5.61 4.52 -4.74
C GLU A 48 -5.56 3.39 -3.70
N MET A 49 -6.23 2.28 -3.94
CA MET A 49 -6.12 1.08 -3.10
C MET A 49 -4.68 0.55 -3.02
N GLY A 50 -3.87 0.72 -4.07
CA GLY A 50 -2.44 0.37 -4.05
C GLY A 50 -1.58 1.34 -3.24
N ASN A 51 -1.92 2.63 -3.26
CA ASN A 51 -1.30 3.64 -2.40
C ASN A 51 -1.60 3.35 -0.94
N ILE A 52 -2.87 3.07 -0.61
CA ILE A 52 -3.31 2.67 0.74
C ILE A 52 -2.56 1.42 1.22
N GLU A 53 -2.40 0.40 0.38
CA GLU A 53 -1.61 -0.78 0.74
C GLU A 53 -0.16 -0.43 1.09
N THR A 54 0.46 0.43 0.28
CA THR A 54 1.84 0.87 0.52
C THR A 54 1.95 1.60 1.85
N ALA A 55 1.01 2.51 2.14
CA ALA A 55 0.94 3.25 3.39
C ALA A 55 0.71 2.34 4.62
N ILE A 56 -0.17 1.34 4.50
CA ILE A 56 -0.41 0.34 5.55
C ILE A 56 0.87 -0.47 5.83
N ASN A 57 1.60 -0.85 4.78
CA ASN A 57 2.85 -1.58 4.94
C ASN A 57 3.91 -0.72 5.63
N MET A 58 3.96 0.59 5.38
CA MET A 58 4.85 1.52 6.09
C MET A 58 4.41 1.67 7.56
N TYR A 59 3.13 1.93 7.81
CA TYR A 59 2.58 2.00 9.17
C TYR A 59 2.91 0.76 10.00
N TYR A 60 2.72 -0.44 9.44
CA TYR A 60 3.02 -1.70 10.14
C TYR A 60 4.53 -1.94 10.32
N GLN A 61 5.36 -1.42 9.41
CA GLN A 61 6.81 -1.47 9.58
C GLN A 61 7.22 -0.69 10.83
N ASP A 62 6.74 0.53 10.99
CA ASP A 62 7.17 1.46 12.04
C ASP A 62 6.50 1.17 13.38
N THR A 63 5.18 1.01 13.39
CA THR A 63 4.42 0.83 14.65
C THR A 63 4.38 -0.61 15.13
N THR A 64 4.70 -1.57 14.24
CA THR A 64 4.49 -3.02 14.45
C THR A 64 3.03 -3.44 14.64
N GLU A 65 2.10 -2.48 14.59
CA GLU A 65 0.67 -2.65 14.73
C GLU A 65 -0.01 -2.36 13.38
N LEU A 66 -1.22 -2.87 13.19
CA LEU A 66 -2.01 -2.53 12.01
C LEU A 66 -2.82 -1.27 12.32
N PRO A 67 -3.04 -0.40 11.32
CA PRO A 67 -3.94 0.72 11.52
C PRO A 67 -5.34 0.18 11.82
N SER A 68 -5.99 0.73 12.84
CA SER A 68 -7.36 0.35 13.20
C SER A 68 -8.37 0.93 12.21
N THR A 69 -8.04 2.10 11.67
CA THR A 69 -8.81 2.81 10.65
C THR A 69 -7.89 3.40 9.59
N LEU A 70 -8.42 3.70 8.41
CA LEU A 70 -7.66 4.41 7.38
C LEU A 70 -7.19 5.81 7.85
N ALA A 71 -7.86 6.42 8.83
CA ALA A 71 -7.45 7.74 9.35
C ALA A 71 -6.09 7.71 10.05
N ASP A 72 -5.72 6.56 10.64
CA ASP A 72 -4.46 6.35 11.37
C ASP A 72 -3.22 6.46 10.45
N LEU A 73 -3.43 6.31 9.13
CA LEU A 73 -2.39 6.49 8.12
C LEU A 73 -1.94 7.96 7.97
N ASN A 74 -2.79 8.91 8.34
CA ASN A 74 -2.51 10.34 8.19
C ASN A 74 -2.46 11.08 9.52
N THR A 75 -3.19 10.60 10.53
CA THR A 75 -3.23 11.20 11.87
C THR A 75 -2.65 10.22 12.87
N ASP A 76 -1.71 10.69 13.69
CA ASP A 76 -1.11 9.90 14.77
C ASP A 76 -2.21 9.35 15.72
N PRO A 77 -2.39 8.03 15.79
CA PRO A 77 -3.33 7.39 16.72
C PRO A 77 -2.81 7.33 18.16
N GLY A 78 -1.61 7.85 18.44
CA GLY A 78 -0.94 7.75 19.73
C GLY A 78 -0.21 6.42 19.93
N VAL A 79 0.13 5.75 18.82
CA VAL A 79 0.89 4.49 18.82
C VAL A 79 2.38 4.79 18.80
N SER A 80 3.16 4.01 19.55
CA SER A 80 4.60 4.18 19.60
C SER A 80 5.22 3.95 18.21
N GLY A 81 6.13 4.83 17.80
CA GLY A 81 6.85 4.71 16.51
C GLY A 81 6.06 5.16 15.29
N TRP A 82 4.95 5.87 15.45
CA TRP A 82 4.31 6.52 14.32
C TRP A 82 5.23 7.64 13.77
N ASP A 83 5.65 7.51 12.51
CA ASP A 83 6.47 8.49 11.76
C ASP A 83 5.73 9.06 10.54
N GLY A 84 4.40 8.98 10.58
CA GLY A 84 3.54 9.45 9.50
C GLY A 84 3.60 10.98 9.29
N PRO A 85 2.85 11.48 8.30
CA PRO A 85 1.78 10.81 7.56
C PRO A 85 2.29 9.86 6.46
N TYR A 86 1.70 8.67 6.39
CA TYR A 86 2.01 7.62 5.41
C TYR A 86 1.29 7.80 4.06
N MET A 87 0.29 8.69 4.03
CA MET A 87 -0.47 9.05 2.84
C MET A 87 -0.25 10.52 2.49
N THR A 88 -0.09 10.82 1.21
CA THR A 88 -0.02 12.20 0.73
C THR A 88 -1.42 12.73 0.46
N THR A 89 -2.03 13.42 1.43
CA THR A 89 -3.33 14.07 1.21
C THR A 89 -3.14 15.31 0.35
N GLN A 90 -3.55 15.27 -0.92
CA GLN A 90 -3.73 16.52 -1.67
C GLN A 90 -4.95 17.30 -1.11
N PRO A 91 -5.03 18.63 -1.29
CA PRO A 91 -6.07 19.46 -0.66
C PRO A 91 -7.54 19.13 -0.99
N ASN A 92 -7.82 18.11 -1.82
CA ASN A 92 -9.17 17.62 -2.12
C ASN A 92 -9.21 16.09 -2.27
N ASP A 93 -8.19 15.39 -1.78
CA ASP A 93 -8.06 13.94 -1.95
C ASP A 93 -8.37 13.25 -0.62
N ASP A 94 -9.57 12.68 -0.55
CA ASP A 94 -10.04 11.89 0.57
C ASP A 94 -9.79 10.42 0.25
N TYR A 95 -8.59 9.95 0.58
CA TYR A 95 -8.15 8.57 0.36
C TYR A 95 -8.99 7.53 1.13
N THR A 96 -9.89 7.97 2.04
CA THR A 96 -10.86 7.07 2.68
C THR A 96 -12.03 6.72 1.76
N LYS A 97 -12.10 7.36 0.58
CA LYS A 97 -13.15 7.19 -0.42
C LYS A 97 -12.60 6.77 -1.78
N ASP A 98 -13.43 6.08 -2.53
CA ASP A 98 -13.17 5.70 -3.91
C ASP A 98 -13.46 6.83 -4.93
N ALA A 99 -13.20 6.54 -6.21
CA ALA A 99 -13.44 7.49 -7.30
C ALA A 99 -14.91 7.91 -7.47
N TRP A 100 -15.86 7.20 -6.85
CA TRP A 100 -17.28 7.54 -6.81
C TRP A 100 -17.70 8.19 -5.48
N GLN A 101 -16.74 8.60 -4.67
CA GLN A 101 -16.93 9.27 -3.38
C GLN A 101 -17.64 8.40 -2.35
N LYS A 102 -17.51 7.07 -2.46
CA LYS A 102 -18.01 6.11 -1.48
C LYS A 102 -16.86 5.67 -0.59
N SER A 103 -17.11 5.54 0.71
CA SER A 103 -16.09 5.06 1.64
C SER A 103 -15.70 3.62 1.35
N TYR A 104 -14.41 3.31 1.49
CA TYR A 104 -13.95 1.92 1.46
C TYR A 104 -14.48 1.16 2.67
N TYR A 105 -14.76 -0.14 2.48
CA TYR A 105 -14.82 -1.08 3.58
C TYR A 105 -13.39 -1.48 3.96
N TYR A 106 -13.10 -1.40 5.25
CA TYR A 106 -11.80 -1.69 5.82
C TYR A 106 -11.98 -2.66 6.98
N ASP A 107 -11.33 -3.82 6.90
CA ASP A 107 -11.34 -4.83 7.97
C ASP A 107 -9.90 -5.26 8.29
N PRO A 108 -9.34 -4.80 9.43
CA PRO A 108 -8.00 -5.16 9.86
C PRO A 108 -7.90 -6.55 10.51
N SER A 109 -9.03 -7.23 10.73
CA SER A 109 -9.09 -8.54 11.38
C SER A 109 -9.17 -9.70 10.38
N TYR A 110 -8.99 -9.43 9.09
CA TYR A 110 -9.20 -10.42 8.04
C TYR A 110 -8.14 -11.53 8.07
N ASP A 111 -8.60 -12.76 7.86
CA ASP A 111 -7.75 -13.94 7.81
C ASP A 111 -8.04 -14.78 6.55
N THR A 112 -7.00 -14.95 5.74
CA THR A 112 -7.03 -15.77 4.52
C THR A 112 -6.76 -17.25 4.77
N THR A 113 -6.30 -17.61 5.96
CA THR A 113 -5.87 -18.98 6.35
C THR A 113 -6.86 -19.72 7.24
N GLY A 114 -7.89 -19.04 7.76
CA GLY A 114 -8.92 -19.63 8.61
C GLY A 114 -8.45 -19.99 10.02
N GLY A 115 -7.35 -19.40 10.48
CA GLY A 115 -6.89 -19.40 11.86
C GLY A 115 -7.57 -18.31 12.72
N SER A 116 -6.98 -18.02 13.88
CA SER A 116 -7.50 -17.04 14.85
C SER A 116 -6.68 -15.76 14.95
N THR A 117 -5.52 -15.72 14.30
CA THR A 117 -4.68 -14.53 14.24
C THR A 117 -4.91 -13.85 12.88
N PRO A 118 -5.31 -12.57 12.86
CA PRO A 118 -5.34 -11.79 11.63
C PRO A 118 -4.00 -11.92 10.90
N ASN A 119 -4.06 -12.06 9.59
CA ASN A 119 -2.87 -12.24 8.75
C ASN A 119 -2.89 -11.33 7.51
N SER A 120 -4.01 -10.63 7.31
CA SER A 120 -4.25 -9.74 6.20
C SER A 120 -5.25 -8.66 6.58
N ILE A 121 -5.31 -7.60 5.77
CA ILE A 121 -6.35 -6.57 5.82
C ILE A 121 -7.21 -6.75 4.58
N LEU A 122 -8.52 -6.70 4.75
CA LEU A 122 -9.47 -6.62 3.64
C LEU A 122 -9.81 -5.15 3.37
N LEU A 123 -9.46 -4.68 2.18
CA LEU A 123 -9.85 -3.38 1.65
C LEU A 123 -10.77 -3.58 0.45
N TYR A 124 -11.93 -2.96 0.47
CA TYR A 124 -12.96 -3.18 -0.55
C TYR A 124 -13.69 -1.87 -0.93
N SER A 125 -13.98 -1.70 -2.23
CA SER A 125 -14.86 -0.65 -2.76
C SER A 125 -16.09 -1.27 -3.43
N TYR A 126 -17.25 -0.71 -3.11
CA TYR A 126 -18.56 -1.01 -3.71
C TYR A 126 -18.71 -0.47 -5.15
N GLY A 127 -17.67 0.13 -5.73
CA GLY A 127 -17.65 0.73 -7.06
C GLY A 127 -18.76 1.76 -7.35
N HIS A 128 -19.11 1.93 -8.63
CA HIS A 128 -20.14 2.88 -9.08
C HIS A 128 -21.55 2.68 -8.48
N ASN A 129 -22.04 1.44 -8.37
CA ASN A 129 -23.38 1.14 -7.84
C ASN A 129 -23.48 1.35 -6.31
N GLY A 130 -22.38 1.21 -5.55
CA GLY A 130 -22.40 1.28 -4.09
C GLY A 130 -23.14 0.14 -3.40
N GLN A 131 -23.27 -1.00 -4.05
CA GLN A 131 -23.96 -2.16 -3.51
C GLN A 131 -22.97 -3.29 -3.31
N ASP A 132 -23.08 -3.96 -2.17
CA ASP A 132 -22.29 -5.15 -1.89
C ASP A 132 -22.74 -6.29 -2.79
N ASP A 133 -21.94 -6.63 -3.80
CA ASP A 133 -22.18 -7.79 -4.66
C ASP A 133 -21.30 -8.99 -4.30
N SER A 134 -20.48 -8.91 -3.25
CA SER A 134 -19.51 -9.93 -2.84
C SER A 134 -20.14 -11.29 -2.53
N ASN A 135 -21.43 -11.32 -2.18
CA ASN A 135 -22.19 -12.54 -1.90
C ASN A 135 -22.96 -13.12 -3.11
N SER A 136 -22.80 -12.55 -4.31
CA SER A 136 -23.61 -12.92 -5.49
C SER A 136 -23.08 -14.10 -6.30
N GLY A 137 -22.02 -14.78 -5.84
CA GLY A 137 -21.52 -16.02 -6.48
C GLY A 137 -21.01 -15.86 -7.92
N THR A 138 -20.89 -14.64 -8.42
CA THR A 138 -20.46 -14.33 -9.79
C THR A 138 -19.15 -13.54 -9.76
N SER A 139 -18.05 -14.20 -10.14
CA SER A 139 -16.85 -13.60 -10.75
C SER A 139 -16.48 -12.18 -10.26
N LEU A 140 -15.54 -12.13 -9.30
CA LEU A 140 -14.92 -10.96 -8.65
C LEU A 140 -14.30 -9.88 -9.57
N ASP A 141 -14.39 -10.01 -10.90
CA ASP A 141 -13.74 -9.11 -11.87
C ASP A 141 -14.69 -8.57 -12.96
N TYR A 142 -15.95 -9.02 -13.02
CA TYR A 142 -16.93 -8.53 -14.01
C TYR A 142 -18.01 -7.62 -13.45
N ASN A 143 -18.27 -7.68 -12.15
CA ASN A 143 -19.18 -6.77 -11.50
C ASN A 143 -18.41 -5.58 -10.91
N ASN A 144 -19.13 -4.66 -10.32
CA ASN A 144 -18.70 -3.29 -10.19
C ASN A 144 -17.64 -3.08 -9.10
N ASP A 145 -17.50 -4.06 -8.22
CA ASP A 145 -16.75 -4.01 -6.98
C ASP A 145 -15.24 -4.26 -7.16
N LEU A 146 -14.44 -3.73 -6.24
CA LEU A 146 -12.98 -3.85 -6.23
C LEU A 146 -12.53 -4.36 -4.85
N ILE A 147 -11.90 -5.53 -4.82
CA ILE A 147 -11.35 -6.14 -3.60
C ILE A 147 -9.83 -6.12 -3.67
N ARG A 148 -9.18 -5.70 -2.58
CA ARG A 148 -7.74 -5.86 -2.35
C ARG A 148 -7.52 -6.48 -0.97
N VAL A 149 -6.77 -7.59 -0.96
CA VAL A 149 -6.35 -8.25 0.28
C VAL A 149 -4.88 -7.92 0.49
N ILE A 150 -4.58 -7.21 1.58
CA ILE A 150 -3.23 -6.73 1.89
C ILE A 150 -2.64 -7.69 2.93
N SER A 151 -1.66 -8.48 2.52
CA SER A 151 -1.03 -9.47 3.39
C SER A 151 0.23 -8.90 4.05
N TYR A 152 0.32 -8.91 5.38
CA TYR A 152 1.50 -8.42 6.12
C TYR A 152 2.33 -9.54 6.76
N ASN A 153 2.00 -10.81 6.46
CA ASN A 153 2.78 -11.98 6.88
C ASN A 153 4.26 -11.86 6.52
N MET A 154 4.59 -11.31 5.35
CA MET A 154 5.97 -11.11 4.92
C MET A 154 6.77 -10.22 5.88
N ILE A 155 6.15 -9.17 6.41
CA ILE A 155 6.81 -8.27 7.37
C ILE A 155 6.93 -8.95 8.73
N ARG A 156 5.89 -9.68 9.18
CA ARG A 156 5.95 -10.48 10.41
C ARG A 156 7.06 -11.54 10.35
N GLU A 157 7.11 -12.32 9.29
CA GLU A 157 8.14 -13.36 9.09
C GLU A 157 9.55 -12.77 9.04
N ARG A 158 9.70 -11.58 8.44
CA ARG A 158 10.98 -10.85 8.43
C ARG A 158 11.40 -10.44 9.84
N LYS A 159 10.48 -9.90 10.66
CA LYS A 159 10.74 -9.56 12.07
C LYS A 159 11.16 -10.80 12.87
N GLU A 160 10.48 -11.94 12.68
CA GLU A 160 10.86 -13.20 13.36
C GLU A 160 12.25 -13.68 12.95
N ARG A 161 12.61 -13.64 11.66
CA ARG A 161 13.97 -13.98 11.22
C ARG A 161 15.02 -13.10 11.87
N VAL A 162 14.77 -11.80 11.96
CA VAL A 162 15.69 -10.85 12.62
C VAL A 162 15.84 -11.17 14.10
N ARG A 163 14.78 -11.58 14.81
CA ARG A 163 14.91 -12.04 16.21
C ARG A 163 15.78 -13.29 16.32
N ASP A 164 15.54 -14.29 15.47
CA ASP A 164 16.34 -15.52 15.45
C ASP A 164 17.82 -15.26 15.14
N GLU A 165 18.12 -14.24 14.33
CA GLU A 165 19.50 -13.79 14.08
C GLU A 165 20.09 -13.07 15.29
N LEU A 166 19.32 -12.19 15.92
CA LEU A 166 19.72 -11.48 17.13
C LEU A 166 20.02 -12.43 18.29
N ASP A 167 19.29 -13.53 18.43
CA ASP A 167 19.61 -14.56 19.42
C ASP A 167 21.03 -15.12 19.24
N LYS A 168 21.39 -15.43 17.99
CA LYS A 168 22.73 -15.94 17.65
C LYS A 168 23.80 -14.89 17.89
N VAL A 169 23.53 -13.64 17.49
CA VAL A 169 24.45 -12.51 17.68
C VAL A 169 24.68 -12.24 19.17
N ASN A 170 23.62 -12.20 19.97
CA ASN A 170 23.71 -11.95 21.40
C ASN A 170 24.39 -13.11 22.13
N ALA A 171 24.11 -14.37 21.77
CA ALA A 171 24.82 -15.52 22.33
C ALA A 171 26.33 -15.46 22.03
N ALA A 172 26.71 -15.07 20.80
CA ALA A 172 28.11 -14.87 20.43
C ALA A 172 28.75 -13.69 21.18
N ALA A 173 28.00 -12.61 21.42
CA ALA A 173 28.45 -11.47 22.20
C ALA A 173 28.74 -11.83 23.66
N GLU A 174 27.91 -12.69 24.25
CA GLU A 174 28.13 -13.25 25.59
C GLU A 174 29.36 -14.17 25.62
N GLU A 175 29.56 -15.01 24.59
CA GLU A 175 30.76 -15.85 24.50
C GLU A 175 32.03 -14.99 24.43
N TYR A 176 32.01 -13.91 23.65
CA TYR A 176 33.10 -12.94 23.57
C TYR A 176 33.42 -12.29 24.93
N ASP A 177 32.39 -11.92 25.70
CA ASP A 177 32.54 -11.28 27.03
C ASP A 177 33.09 -12.26 28.09
N ASN A 178 32.79 -13.56 27.95
CA ASN A 178 33.29 -14.59 28.86
C ASN A 178 34.79 -14.89 28.71
N VAL A 179 35.44 -14.38 27.65
CA VAL A 179 36.88 -14.54 27.47
C VAL A 179 37.65 -13.60 28.41
N PRO A 180 38.59 -14.12 29.23
CA PRO A 180 39.34 -13.29 30.16
C PRO A 180 40.07 -12.12 29.47
N GLY A 181 39.74 -10.89 29.87
CA GLY A 181 40.33 -9.67 29.32
C GLY A 181 39.46 -8.96 28.29
N ASN A 182 38.36 -9.58 27.86
CA ASN A 182 37.36 -8.93 27.02
C ASN A 182 36.29 -8.22 27.86
N SER A 183 35.57 -7.34 27.19
CA SER A 183 34.35 -6.71 27.69
C SER A 183 33.31 -6.77 26.59
N TYR A 184 32.02 -6.77 26.95
CA TYR A 184 30.91 -6.87 26.00
C TYR A 184 31.14 -5.99 24.76
N PRO A 185 31.08 -6.56 23.55
CA PRO A 185 31.44 -5.89 22.31
C PRO A 185 30.60 -4.62 22.09
N THR A 186 31.21 -3.61 21.46
CA THR A 186 30.53 -2.33 21.19
C THR A 186 30.02 -2.24 19.77
N GLN A 187 30.62 -3.00 18.85
CA GLN A 187 30.25 -3.07 17.45
C GLN A 187 30.09 -4.52 17.01
N ILE A 188 29.18 -4.78 16.08
CA ILE A 188 28.96 -6.12 15.52
C ILE A 188 30.23 -6.67 14.84
N SER A 189 31.07 -5.78 14.31
CA SER A 189 32.36 -6.13 13.71
C SER A 189 33.35 -6.76 14.68
N ASP A 190 33.20 -6.56 15.99
CA ASP A 190 34.06 -7.19 17.00
C ASP A 190 33.83 -8.71 17.08
N LEU A 191 32.66 -9.18 16.63
CA LEU A 191 32.25 -10.58 16.63
C LEU A 191 32.55 -11.29 15.30
N VAL A 192 32.73 -10.54 14.22
CA VAL A 192 32.99 -11.08 12.88
C VAL A 192 34.50 -11.23 12.63
N PRO A 193 34.96 -12.32 11.99
CA PRO A 193 34.26 -13.56 11.65
C PRO A 193 34.41 -14.63 12.75
N ALA A 194 35.06 -14.29 13.86
CA ALA A 194 35.54 -15.27 14.84
C ALA A 194 34.40 -15.93 15.64
N TYR A 195 33.33 -15.20 15.91
CA TYR A 195 32.20 -15.64 16.73
C TYR A 195 30.89 -15.71 15.95
N ILE A 196 30.71 -14.87 14.92
CA ILE A 196 29.56 -14.92 14.01
C ILE A 196 30.01 -14.91 12.54
N GLY A 197 29.21 -15.54 11.68
CA GLY A 197 29.42 -15.49 10.23
C GLY A 197 29.21 -14.09 9.66
N VAL A 198 29.83 -13.79 8.51
CA VAL A 198 29.73 -12.48 7.85
C VAL A 198 28.30 -12.09 7.44
N THR A 199 27.38 -13.06 7.41
CA THR A 199 25.98 -12.89 7.06
C THR A 199 25.14 -12.23 8.15
N TYR A 200 25.57 -12.26 9.40
CA TYR A 200 24.79 -11.76 10.55
C TYR A 200 25.23 -10.34 10.97
N GLN A 201 25.71 -9.53 10.03
CA GLN A 201 26.19 -8.17 10.31
C GLN A 201 25.08 -7.13 10.25
N SER A 202 24.10 -7.38 9.40
CA SER A 202 23.00 -6.47 9.12
C SER A 202 21.67 -7.18 9.30
N ASP A 203 20.68 -6.43 9.74
CA ASP A 203 19.29 -6.85 9.68
C ASP A 203 18.79 -6.94 8.23
N GLU A 204 17.55 -7.38 8.08
CA GLU A 204 16.98 -7.54 6.76
C GLU A 204 16.77 -6.20 6.04
N TRP A 205 16.70 -5.07 6.75
CA TRP A 205 16.57 -3.71 6.19
C TRP A 205 17.90 -3.11 5.75
N GLY A 206 19.01 -3.81 6.00
CA GLY A 206 20.35 -3.41 5.61
C GLY A 206 21.06 -2.52 6.64
N ASN A 207 20.46 -2.35 7.82
CA ASN A 207 21.08 -1.66 8.94
C ASN A 207 21.95 -2.64 9.74
N ASN A 208 23.10 -2.20 10.22
CA ASN A 208 23.95 -3.05 11.06
C ASN A 208 23.28 -3.25 12.44
N TYR A 209 23.43 -4.45 13.01
CA TYR A 209 23.04 -4.65 14.40
C TYR A 209 23.84 -3.75 15.34
N VAL A 210 23.16 -3.04 16.23
CA VAL A 210 23.77 -2.07 17.15
C VAL A 210 23.64 -2.52 18.60
N LYS A 211 24.61 -2.18 19.43
CA LYS A 211 24.50 -2.37 20.87
C LYS A 211 23.48 -1.38 21.42
N LYS A 212 22.45 -1.88 22.10
CA LYS A 212 21.43 -1.08 22.78
C LYS A 212 22.07 -0.19 23.85
N THR A 213 21.69 1.08 23.83
CA THR A 213 22.18 2.06 24.81
C THR A 213 21.77 1.66 26.23
N GLY A 214 22.75 1.53 27.12
CA GLY A 214 22.52 1.17 28.52
C GLY A 214 22.27 -0.33 28.78
N ALA A 215 22.35 -1.19 27.77
CA ALA A 215 22.23 -2.64 27.92
C ALA A 215 23.37 -3.38 27.21
N ASN A 216 23.71 -4.57 27.71
CA ASN A 216 24.63 -5.49 27.03
C ASN A 216 23.82 -6.41 26.11
N GLN A 217 23.30 -5.82 25.04
CA GLN A 217 22.44 -6.50 24.08
C GLN A 217 22.57 -5.84 22.72
N PHE A 218 22.68 -6.62 21.65
CA PHE A 218 22.49 -6.15 20.28
C PHE A 218 21.02 -6.17 19.90
N ILE A 219 20.61 -5.14 19.15
CA ILE A 219 19.27 -4.97 18.60
C ILE A 219 19.37 -4.58 17.12
N SER A 220 18.29 -4.79 16.38
CA SER A 220 18.07 -4.15 15.08
C SER A 220 17.33 -2.83 15.32
N ILE A 221 17.79 -1.78 14.65
CA ILE A 221 17.19 -0.44 14.64
C ILE A 221 16.08 -0.30 13.60
N GLY A 222 15.52 -1.44 13.17
CA GLY A 222 14.40 -1.49 12.24
C GLY A 222 14.63 -0.77 10.91
N PRO A 223 13.56 -0.55 10.13
CA PRO A 223 13.59 0.22 8.89
C PRO A 223 13.96 1.70 9.06
N ASP A 224 13.66 2.33 10.20
CA ASP A 224 13.88 3.78 10.37
C ASP A 224 15.36 4.16 10.58
N GLY A 225 16.20 3.17 10.93
CA GLY A 225 17.63 3.36 11.12
C GLY A 225 17.98 4.18 12.38
N THR A 226 17.04 4.35 13.29
CA THR A 226 17.17 5.11 14.52
C THR A 226 17.00 4.16 15.71
N GLN A 227 17.81 4.35 16.74
CA GLN A 227 17.71 3.52 17.95
C GLN A 227 16.70 4.15 18.93
N ASP A 228 16.11 3.31 19.78
CA ASP A 228 15.14 3.65 20.82
C ASP A 228 13.78 4.13 20.26
N THR A 229 13.43 3.61 19.10
CA THR A 229 12.15 3.78 18.40
C THR A 229 11.31 2.49 18.53
N ALA A 230 10.06 2.50 18.06
CA ALA A 230 9.15 1.36 18.28
C ALA A 230 9.37 0.20 17.31
N ASP A 231 10.08 0.44 16.20
CA ASP A 231 10.46 -0.55 15.22
C ASP A 231 11.76 -1.28 15.59
N ASP A 232 12.41 -0.88 16.69
CA ASP A 232 13.52 -1.61 17.30
C ASP A 232 13.13 -3.06 17.59
N ILE A 233 13.94 -4.00 17.11
CA ILE A 233 13.75 -5.43 17.32
C ILE A 233 14.88 -5.95 18.20
N GLY A 234 14.50 -6.58 19.32
CA GLY A 234 15.40 -7.34 20.17
C GLY A 234 15.38 -8.84 19.88
N PRO A 235 16.34 -9.60 20.45
CA PRO A 235 16.25 -11.06 20.54
C PRO A 235 14.99 -11.49 21.33
N HIS A 236 14.68 -12.78 21.30
CA HIS A 236 13.51 -13.35 22.00
C HIS A 236 13.57 -13.22 23.53
#